data_AF-A0A4R3ANB9-F1
#
_entry.id   AF-A0A4R3ANB9-F1
#
_cell.length_a   1.000
_cell.length_b   1.000
_cell.length_c   1.000
_cell.angle_alpha   90.00
_cell.angle_beta   90.00
_cell.angle_gamma   90.00
#
_symmetry.space_group_name_H-M   'P 1'
#
loop_
_entity.id
_entity.type
_entity.pdbx_description
1 polymer ?
#
loop_
_entity_poly.entity_id
_entity_poly.type
_entity_poly.pdbx_seq_one_letter_code
_entity_poly.pdbx_strand_id
1 'polypeptide(L)'
;MNQTKLYIFTLLMLIAALSSCKEEFKTAQVTNATAPQPVSNVQVENLPGAARLHYTLPKDQDLLYVRATYTLASGQEMEVKSSYYNNSLLVEGFADMKPHDIKLSTVNRSEISSTPVTIPVTPLENPIWDTFRSLEAIGAFGGIRITADNEEEKNLTIMVMVDSLGEWVPSVDNIYTSTKQINRTIRGFAPNPKQFAITIRDKYMNFTDTMVTTITPLFETALPKSRYNAISLPTDAKQQYASTGLSKMWDNDIINWPNISLTDVTINGPQWITFDTGTLAKMSRIVIWNYPEYTNNGRMYYYGGNVKTFEIWGSDNPPSDGSWNNWKLLGNFESKKPSGLPMGQQTDEDYQLANSGLSFDFDVSAPKVRYLRIKTSKNWQGSSFMAIAEVQVYGDPR
;
A
#
# COMPACT_ATOMS: atom_id res chain seq x y z
N MET A 1 15.20 71.31 -4.76
CA MET A 1 14.34 71.02 -5.93
C MET A 1 14.86 69.84 -6.79
N ASN A 2 15.68 68.92 -6.24
CA ASN A 2 16.35 67.86 -7.02
C ASN A 2 15.98 66.42 -6.63
N GLN A 3 15.48 66.18 -5.40
CA GLN A 3 15.14 64.82 -4.94
C GLN A 3 13.80 64.34 -5.54
N THR A 4 12.77 65.19 -5.56
CA THR A 4 11.44 64.85 -6.08
C THR A 4 11.44 64.55 -7.58
N LYS A 5 12.27 65.26 -8.37
CA LYS A 5 12.43 65.00 -9.81
C LYS A 5 13.15 63.68 -10.07
N LEU A 6 14.10 63.30 -9.20
CA LEU A 6 14.81 62.02 -9.30
C LEU A 6 13.86 60.85 -9.05
N TYR A 7 13.04 60.90 -8.00
CA TYR A 7 12.04 59.86 -7.71
C TYR A 7 11.00 59.69 -8.81
N ILE A 8 10.54 60.79 -9.43
CA ILE A 8 9.60 60.73 -10.55
C ILE A 8 10.25 60.08 -11.78
N PHE A 9 11.53 60.37 -12.04
CA PHE A 9 12.27 59.78 -13.15
C PHE A 9 12.57 58.29 -12.92
N THR A 10 12.88 57.88 -11.68
CA THR A 10 13.08 56.48 -11.31
C THR A 10 11.77 55.69 -11.37
N LEU A 11 10.65 56.29 -10.95
CA LEU A 11 9.32 55.69 -11.03
C LEU A 11 8.86 55.52 -12.49
N LEU A 12 9.12 56.50 -13.36
CA LEU A 12 8.84 56.37 -14.79
C LEU A 12 9.69 55.29 -15.47
N MET A 13 10.97 55.14 -15.08
CA MET A 13 11.83 54.07 -15.60
C MET A 13 11.38 52.68 -15.13
N LEU A 14 10.88 52.55 -13.90
CA LEU A 14 10.35 51.30 -13.35
C LEU A 14 9.04 50.87 -14.06
N ILE A 15 8.18 51.84 -14.41
CA ILE A 15 6.94 51.59 -15.16
C ILE A 15 7.24 51.21 -16.62
N ALA A 16 8.27 51.80 -17.23
CA ALA A 16 8.72 51.43 -18.57
C ALA A 16 9.34 50.00 -18.62
N ALA A 17 10.04 49.59 -17.56
CA ALA A 17 10.64 48.24 -17.47
C ALA A 17 9.59 47.12 -17.33
N LEU A 18 8.42 47.40 -16.74
CA LEU A 18 7.31 46.44 -16.63
C LEU A 18 6.51 46.24 -17.94
N SER A 19 6.82 47.02 -18.99
CA SER A 19 6.06 47.01 -20.26
C SER A 19 6.75 46.23 -21.39
N SER A 20 7.94 45.66 -21.16
CA SER A 20 8.81 45.13 -22.24
C SER A 20 9.01 43.60 -22.24
N CYS A 21 8.10 42.83 -21.67
CA CYS A 21 8.02 41.39 -21.93
C CYS A 21 6.59 41.01 -22.28
N LYS A 22 6.18 41.32 -23.52
CA LYS A 22 5.25 40.45 -24.22
C LYS A 22 6.12 39.40 -24.89
N GLU A 23 6.22 38.22 -24.29
CA GLU A 23 6.62 37.04 -25.04
C GLU A 23 5.53 36.82 -26.10
N GLU A 24 5.82 37.22 -27.34
CA GLU A 24 5.10 36.70 -28.48
C GLU A 24 5.43 35.21 -28.57
N PHE A 25 4.59 34.37 -27.97
CA PHE A 25 4.41 33.03 -28.49
C PHE A 25 4.01 33.19 -29.95
N LYS A 26 4.96 33.00 -30.86
CA LYS A 26 4.67 32.71 -32.26
C LYS A 26 3.99 31.35 -32.28
N THR A 27 2.72 31.30 -31.87
CA THR A 27 1.83 30.23 -32.32
C THR A 27 1.74 30.43 -33.82
N ALA A 28 2.46 29.61 -34.57
CA ALA A 28 2.00 29.29 -35.90
C ALA A 28 0.66 28.58 -35.70
N GLN A 29 -0.43 29.35 -35.58
CA GLN A 29 -1.79 28.82 -35.76
C GLN A 29 -1.92 28.52 -37.25
N VAL A 30 -1.24 27.46 -37.70
CA VAL A 30 -1.72 26.74 -38.87
C VAL A 30 -2.97 26.04 -38.37
N THR A 31 -4.09 26.74 -38.45
CA THR A 31 -5.42 26.17 -38.23
C THR A 31 -5.70 25.30 -39.44
N ASN A 32 -5.38 24.02 -39.31
CA ASN A 32 -5.73 23.02 -40.30
C ASN A 32 -7.16 22.56 -40.05
N ALA A 33 -8.10 23.15 -40.80
CA ALA A 33 -9.51 22.76 -40.76
C ALA A 33 -9.78 21.40 -41.43
N THR A 34 -8.78 20.79 -42.06
CA THR A 34 -8.93 19.51 -42.75
C THR A 34 -8.71 18.37 -41.76
N ALA A 35 -9.75 17.55 -41.56
CA ALA A 35 -9.65 16.35 -40.74
C ALA A 35 -8.67 15.33 -41.37
N PRO A 36 -7.84 14.64 -40.56
CA PRO A 36 -7.06 13.51 -41.05
C PRO A 36 -7.93 12.38 -41.58
N GLN A 37 -7.33 11.49 -42.37
CA GLN A 37 -7.99 10.24 -42.72
C GLN A 37 -8.10 9.33 -41.49
N PRO A 38 -9.17 8.51 -41.38
CA PRO A 38 -9.26 7.54 -40.29
C PRO A 38 -8.13 6.51 -40.31
N VAL A 39 -7.94 5.80 -39.19
CA VAL A 39 -7.04 4.64 -39.16
C VAL A 39 -7.53 3.51 -40.08
N SER A 40 -6.61 2.65 -40.55
CA SER A 40 -6.92 1.49 -41.38
C SER A 40 -6.29 0.21 -40.83
N ASN A 41 -6.66 -0.96 -41.38
CA ASN A 41 -6.14 -2.28 -40.98
C ASN A 41 -6.21 -2.53 -39.47
N VAL A 42 -7.36 -2.22 -38.84
CA VAL A 42 -7.51 -2.40 -37.41
C VAL A 42 -7.56 -3.89 -37.07
N GLN A 43 -6.68 -4.32 -36.17
CA GLN A 43 -6.62 -5.68 -35.62
C GLN A 43 -6.92 -5.63 -34.12
N VAL A 44 -7.73 -6.56 -33.65
CA VAL A 44 -8.17 -6.65 -32.26
C VAL A 44 -7.47 -7.82 -31.58
N GLU A 45 -6.79 -7.53 -30.47
CA GLU A 45 -6.30 -8.51 -29.51
C GLU A 45 -7.15 -8.39 -28.24
N ASN A 46 -7.95 -9.41 -27.94
CA ASN A 46 -8.79 -9.42 -26.73
C ASN A 46 -7.97 -9.88 -25.51
N LEU A 47 -8.08 -9.14 -24.41
CA LEU A 47 -7.33 -9.32 -23.16
C LEU A 47 -8.31 -9.44 -21.97
N PRO A 48 -7.88 -9.91 -20.79
CA PRO A 48 -8.72 -9.96 -19.60
C PRO A 48 -9.26 -8.58 -19.20
N GLY A 49 -10.57 -8.37 -19.31
CA GLY A 49 -11.24 -7.09 -19.05
C GLY A 49 -10.81 -5.92 -19.96
N ALA A 50 -10.16 -6.22 -21.08
CA ALA A 50 -9.54 -5.22 -21.97
C ALA A 50 -9.44 -5.70 -23.43
N ALA A 51 -9.09 -4.80 -24.34
CA ALA A 51 -8.69 -5.15 -25.70
C ALA A 51 -7.62 -4.19 -26.20
N ARG A 52 -6.66 -4.70 -26.95
CA ARG A 52 -5.64 -3.91 -27.64
C ARG A 52 -5.98 -3.82 -29.12
N LEU A 53 -5.95 -2.60 -29.62
CA LEU A 53 -6.28 -2.26 -30.99
C LEU A 53 -4.98 -1.89 -31.69
N HIS A 54 -4.57 -2.64 -32.70
CA HIS A 54 -3.46 -2.31 -33.58
C HIS A 54 -4.00 -1.73 -34.88
N TYR A 55 -3.34 -0.71 -35.43
CA TYR A 55 -3.84 -0.03 -36.62
C TYR A 55 -2.73 0.60 -37.45
N THR A 56 -3.04 0.90 -38.71
CA THR A 56 -2.19 1.68 -39.61
C THR A 56 -2.61 3.15 -39.56
N LEU A 57 -1.64 4.02 -39.28
CA LEU A 57 -1.84 5.47 -39.23
C LEU A 57 -1.94 6.06 -40.65
N PRO A 58 -2.76 7.11 -40.86
CA PRO A 58 -2.79 7.84 -42.12
C PRO A 58 -1.47 8.60 -42.33
N LYS A 59 -1.09 8.82 -43.59
CA LYS A 59 0.03 9.70 -43.95
C LYS A 59 -0.42 11.15 -43.87
N ASP A 60 -0.37 11.72 -42.67
CA ASP A 60 -0.70 13.12 -42.42
C ASP A 60 0.39 13.74 -41.52
N GLN A 61 1.05 14.78 -42.00
CA GLN A 61 2.13 15.46 -41.26
C GLN A 61 1.60 16.22 -40.03
N ASP A 62 0.30 16.52 -40.03
CA ASP A 62 -0.37 17.24 -38.96
C ASP A 62 -1.10 16.30 -37.99
N LEU A 63 -0.97 14.98 -38.15
CA LEU A 63 -1.54 14.02 -37.21
C LEU A 63 -0.94 14.20 -35.82
N LEU A 64 -1.80 14.29 -34.80
CA LEU A 64 -1.39 14.45 -33.41
C LEU A 64 -1.59 13.16 -32.62
N TYR A 65 -2.80 12.58 -32.66
CA TYR A 65 -3.11 11.35 -31.93
C TYR A 65 -4.26 10.56 -32.57
N VAL A 66 -4.39 9.30 -32.16
CA VAL A 66 -5.59 8.48 -32.32
C VAL A 66 -6.34 8.48 -31.01
N ARG A 67 -7.65 8.67 -31.07
CA ARG A 67 -8.56 8.64 -29.92
C ARG A 67 -9.54 7.49 -30.05
N ALA A 68 -9.69 6.72 -28.99
CA ALA A 68 -10.77 5.75 -28.84
C ALA A 68 -11.79 6.28 -27.83
N THR A 69 -13.08 6.15 -28.16
CA THR A 69 -14.18 6.38 -27.21
C THR A 69 -15.11 5.17 -27.13
N TYR A 70 -15.57 4.87 -25.92
CA TYR A 70 -16.43 3.73 -25.61
C TYR A 70 -17.16 3.97 -24.28
N THR A 71 -18.19 3.18 -24.00
CA THR A 71 -18.99 3.29 -22.77
C THR A 71 -18.88 1.99 -21.99
N LEU A 72 -18.58 2.08 -20.70
CA LEU A 72 -18.54 0.92 -19.81
C LEU A 72 -19.95 0.50 -19.39
N ALA A 73 -20.10 -0.71 -18.85
CA ALA A 73 -21.36 -1.19 -18.29
C ALA A 73 -21.91 -0.29 -17.17
N SER A 74 -21.04 0.44 -16.47
CA SER A 74 -21.40 1.45 -15.48
C SER A 74 -22.06 2.71 -16.06
N GLY A 75 -22.07 2.86 -17.39
CA GLY A 75 -22.49 4.08 -18.09
C GLY A 75 -21.40 5.14 -18.20
N GLN A 76 -20.21 4.90 -17.63
CA GLN A 76 -19.08 5.82 -17.73
C GLN A 76 -18.56 5.87 -19.18
N GLU A 77 -18.48 7.08 -19.73
CA GLU A 77 -17.80 7.33 -21.00
C GLU A 77 -16.28 7.33 -20.79
N MET A 78 -15.59 6.59 -21.65
CA MET A 78 -14.15 6.44 -21.63
C MET A 78 -13.54 7.09 -22.86
N GLU A 79 -12.44 7.81 -22.66
CA GLU A 79 -11.60 8.34 -23.72
C GLU A 79 -10.16 7.87 -23.49
N VAL A 80 -9.56 7.28 -24.52
CA VAL A 80 -8.14 6.92 -24.51
C VAL A 80 -7.49 7.52 -25.73
N LYS A 81 -6.27 8.05 -25.56
CA LYS A 81 -5.48 8.67 -26.63
C LYS A 81 -4.16 7.93 -26.78
N SER A 82 -3.73 7.76 -28.02
CA SER A 82 -2.40 7.28 -28.38
C SER A 82 -1.76 8.26 -29.34
N SER A 83 -0.55 8.74 -29.03
CA SER A 83 0.16 9.68 -29.91
C SER A 83 0.42 9.07 -31.30
N TYR A 84 0.65 9.93 -32.29
CA TYR A 84 0.96 9.52 -33.65
C TYR A 84 2.27 8.72 -33.81
N TYR A 85 3.09 8.63 -32.75
CA TYR A 85 4.28 7.77 -32.72
C TYR A 85 3.95 6.29 -32.50
N ASN A 86 2.72 6.00 -32.05
CA ASN A 86 2.27 4.67 -31.67
C ASN A 86 1.17 4.18 -32.63
N ASN A 87 1.21 2.88 -32.94
CA ASN A 87 0.26 2.21 -33.81
C ASN A 87 -0.70 1.27 -33.04
N SER A 88 -0.80 1.44 -31.72
CA SER A 88 -1.72 0.66 -30.90
C SER A 88 -2.30 1.46 -29.75
N LEU A 89 -3.47 1.04 -29.28
CA LEU A 89 -4.19 1.64 -28.16
C LEU A 89 -4.84 0.54 -27.32
N LEU A 90 -4.81 0.68 -26.00
CA LEU A 90 -5.47 -0.24 -25.05
C LEU A 90 -6.80 0.37 -24.59
N VAL A 91 -7.90 -0.37 -24.73
CA VAL A 91 -9.19 -0.08 -24.10
C VAL A 91 -9.41 -1.07 -22.96
N GLU A 92 -9.88 -0.61 -21.81
CA GLU A 92 -9.93 -1.41 -20.57
C GLU A 92 -11.16 -1.04 -19.72
N GLY A 93 -11.50 -1.92 -18.78
CA GLY A 93 -12.58 -1.71 -17.82
C GLY A 93 -13.87 -2.45 -18.15
N PHE A 94 -13.82 -3.43 -19.06
CA PHE A 94 -14.98 -4.23 -19.40
C PHE A 94 -15.29 -5.26 -18.31
N ALA A 95 -16.56 -5.35 -17.93
CA ALA A 95 -17.05 -6.27 -16.89
C ALA A 95 -17.33 -7.69 -17.43
N ASP A 96 -17.70 -7.78 -18.71
CA ASP A 96 -18.24 -8.98 -19.33
C ASP A 96 -17.51 -9.33 -20.63
N MET A 97 -17.74 -10.55 -21.12
CA MET A 97 -17.17 -11.06 -22.37
C MET A 97 -18.11 -10.82 -23.57
N LYS A 98 -18.85 -9.70 -23.57
CA LYS A 98 -19.76 -9.37 -24.67
C LYS A 98 -19.08 -8.45 -25.70
N PRO A 99 -19.63 -8.33 -26.92
CA PRO A 99 -19.18 -7.35 -27.88
C PRO A 99 -19.38 -5.91 -27.38
N HIS A 100 -18.34 -5.09 -27.47
CA HIS A 100 -18.35 -3.65 -27.16
C HIS A 100 -17.87 -2.86 -28.37
N ASP A 101 -18.60 -1.81 -28.75
CA ASP A 101 -18.25 -0.96 -29.88
C ASP A 101 -17.24 0.12 -29.47
N ILE A 102 -16.07 0.11 -30.09
CA ILE A 102 -15.03 1.11 -29.89
C ILE A 102 -14.99 2.05 -31.08
N LYS A 103 -15.13 3.36 -30.85
CA LYS A 103 -15.03 4.38 -31.89
C LYS A 103 -13.61 4.92 -31.95
N LEU A 104 -12.87 4.62 -33.02
CA LEU A 104 -11.54 5.19 -33.25
C LEU A 104 -11.60 6.37 -34.23
N SER A 105 -10.98 7.48 -33.85
CA SER A 105 -10.77 8.65 -34.71
C SER A 105 -9.31 9.08 -34.69
N THR A 106 -8.80 9.61 -35.80
CA THR A 106 -7.54 10.35 -35.85
C THR A 106 -7.80 11.83 -35.60
N VAL A 107 -6.88 12.52 -34.95
CA VAL A 107 -7.01 13.95 -34.61
C VAL A 107 -5.72 14.68 -34.96
N ASN A 108 -5.85 15.82 -35.64
CA ASN A 108 -4.70 16.65 -36.03
C ASN A 108 -4.28 17.62 -34.92
N ARG A 109 -3.20 18.40 -35.14
CA ARG A 109 -2.72 19.40 -34.17
C ARG A 109 -3.66 20.59 -33.97
N SER A 110 -4.63 20.76 -34.86
CA SER A 110 -5.73 21.73 -34.74
C SER A 110 -6.97 21.16 -34.04
N GLU A 111 -6.88 19.96 -33.44
CA GLU A 111 -7.96 19.26 -32.73
C GLU A 111 -9.17 18.91 -33.63
N ILE A 112 -8.98 18.87 -34.95
CA ILE A 112 -10.00 18.41 -35.89
C ILE A 112 -9.92 16.89 -36.02
N SER A 113 -11.06 16.24 -35.78
CA SER A 113 -11.18 14.78 -35.75
C SER A 113 -11.70 14.21 -37.07
N SER A 114 -11.20 13.04 -37.47
CA SER A 114 -11.78 12.24 -38.55
C SER A 114 -13.17 11.73 -38.20
N THR A 115 -13.92 11.29 -39.21
CA THR A 115 -15.05 10.39 -38.99
C THR A 115 -14.56 9.12 -38.26
N PRO A 116 -15.29 8.63 -37.25
CA PRO A 116 -14.87 7.48 -36.46
C PRO A 116 -15.06 6.17 -37.24
N VAL A 117 -14.13 5.24 -37.06
CA VAL A 117 -14.29 3.83 -37.42
C VAL A 117 -14.77 3.09 -36.18
N THR A 118 -15.88 2.36 -36.29
CA THR A 118 -16.41 1.55 -35.18
C THR A 118 -15.87 0.13 -35.29
N ILE A 119 -15.21 -0.34 -34.24
CA ILE A 119 -14.57 -1.64 -34.17
C ILE A 119 -15.14 -2.41 -32.97
N PRO A 120 -15.80 -3.56 -33.19
CA PRO A 120 -16.26 -4.39 -32.08
C PRO A 120 -15.07 -5.10 -31.43
N VAL A 121 -15.03 -5.09 -30.10
CA VAL A 121 -14.09 -5.88 -29.29
C VAL A 121 -14.87 -6.86 -28.41
N THR A 122 -14.28 -7.99 -28.05
CA THR A 122 -14.92 -8.99 -27.17
C THR A 122 -13.89 -9.45 -26.15
N PRO A 123 -13.73 -8.70 -25.05
CA PRO A 123 -12.66 -8.92 -24.08
C PRO A 123 -12.78 -10.31 -23.44
N LEU A 124 -11.65 -10.79 -22.91
CA LEU A 124 -11.64 -12.00 -22.07
C LEU A 124 -12.21 -11.67 -20.68
N GLU A 125 -12.49 -12.71 -19.89
CA GLU A 125 -13.07 -12.56 -18.55
C GLU A 125 -12.28 -11.55 -17.70
N ASN A 126 -12.99 -10.68 -16.98
CA ASN A 126 -12.34 -9.71 -16.11
C ASN A 126 -11.63 -10.45 -14.95
N PRO A 127 -10.34 -10.16 -14.68
CA PRO A 127 -9.55 -10.83 -13.64
C PRO A 127 -10.16 -10.78 -12.22
N ILE A 128 -11.09 -9.87 -11.94
CA ILE A 128 -11.81 -9.86 -10.66
C ILE A 128 -12.47 -11.20 -10.34
N TRP A 129 -12.86 -11.97 -11.36
CA TRP A 129 -13.50 -13.27 -11.19
C TRP A 129 -12.52 -14.38 -10.77
N ASP A 130 -11.26 -14.35 -11.25
CA ASP A 130 -10.22 -15.26 -10.76
C ASP A 130 -9.90 -15.00 -9.30
N THR A 131 -9.80 -13.72 -8.91
CA THR A 131 -9.62 -13.35 -7.50
C THR A 131 -10.81 -13.75 -6.64
N PHE A 132 -12.04 -13.66 -7.16
CA PHE A 132 -13.22 -14.09 -6.43
C PHE A 132 -13.28 -15.61 -6.25
N ARG A 133 -12.92 -16.38 -7.27
CA ARG A 133 -12.89 -17.85 -7.19
C ARG A 133 -11.85 -18.38 -6.21
N SER A 134 -10.75 -17.65 -5.99
CA SER A 134 -9.71 -17.97 -5.01
C SER A 134 -9.96 -17.37 -3.62
N LEU A 135 -11.07 -16.63 -3.44
CA LEU A 135 -11.38 -15.95 -2.20
C LEU A 135 -11.69 -16.94 -1.07
N GLU A 136 -10.93 -16.85 0.01
CA GLU A 136 -11.22 -17.54 1.27
C GLU A 136 -11.35 -16.53 2.40
N ALA A 137 -12.29 -16.79 3.31
CA ALA A 137 -12.46 -16.03 4.54
C ALA A 137 -12.59 -16.97 5.74
N ILE A 138 -11.71 -16.81 6.72
CA ILE A 138 -11.67 -17.65 7.93
C ILE A 138 -11.61 -16.79 9.20
N GLY A 139 -11.92 -17.40 10.34
CA GLY A 139 -11.81 -16.74 11.64
C GLY A 139 -10.36 -16.39 11.98
N ALA A 140 -10.15 -15.18 12.49
CA ALA A 140 -8.85 -14.69 12.94
C ALA A 140 -8.99 -14.01 14.30
N PHE A 141 -7.87 -13.80 14.98
CA PHE A 141 -7.84 -13.05 16.24
C PHE A 141 -8.40 -11.63 16.04
N GLY A 142 -9.43 -11.28 16.81
CA GLY A 142 -10.13 -10.00 16.74
C GLY A 142 -10.90 -9.76 15.45
N GLY A 143 -11.04 -10.75 14.56
CA GLY A 143 -11.75 -10.56 13.30
C GLY A 143 -11.74 -11.71 12.30
N ILE A 144 -11.63 -11.38 11.01
CA ILE A 144 -11.60 -12.36 9.92
C ILE A 144 -10.35 -12.15 9.06
N ARG A 145 -9.74 -13.24 8.60
CA ARG A 145 -8.65 -13.23 7.63
C ARG A 145 -9.18 -13.56 6.26
N ILE A 146 -8.84 -12.72 5.29
CA ILE A 146 -9.22 -12.84 3.89
C ILE A 146 -7.95 -13.12 3.07
N THR A 147 -8.01 -14.18 2.27
CA THR A 147 -6.97 -14.54 1.31
C THR A 147 -7.55 -14.69 -0.09
N ALA A 148 -6.78 -14.31 -1.11
CA ALA A 148 -7.14 -14.46 -2.52
C ALA A 148 -5.91 -14.26 -3.44
N ASP A 149 -6.02 -14.75 -4.67
CA ASP A 149 -5.00 -14.60 -5.71
C ASP A 149 -5.39 -13.50 -6.73
N ASN A 150 -4.53 -12.50 -6.89
CA ASN A 150 -4.65 -11.41 -7.87
C ASN A 150 -3.50 -11.51 -8.87
N GLU A 151 -3.48 -12.58 -9.65
CA GLU A 151 -2.38 -12.95 -10.56
C GLU A 151 -1.96 -11.82 -11.51
N GLU A 152 -2.92 -11.01 -11.94
CA GLU A 152 -2.75 -9.88 -12.87
C GLU A 152 -2.43 -8.54 -12.17
N GLU A 153 -2.24 -8.56 -10.84
CA GLU A 153 -1.91 -7.40 -10.00
C GLU A 153 -2.81 -6.19 -10.25
N LYS A 154 -4.11 -6.45 -10.48
CA LYS A 154 -5.10 -5.40 -10.71
C LYS A 154 -5.33 -4.59 -9.45
N ASN A 155 -5.65 -3.31 -9.59
CA ASN A 155 -6.10 -2.50 -8.47
C ASN A 155 -7.51 -2.93 -8.06
N LEU A 156 -7.61 -3.61 -6.91
CA LEU A 156 -8.84 -4.19 -6.38
C LEU A 156 -9.23 -3.54 -5.05
N THR A 157 -10.54 -3.49 -4.82
CA THR A 157 -11.15 -3.28 -3.51
C THR A 157 -11.89 -4.57 -3.13
N ILE A 158 -11.48 -5.24 -2.04
CA ILE A 158 -12.31 -6.27 -1.41
C ILE A 158 -13.18 -5.57 -0.39
N MET A 159 -14.48 -5.54 -0.68
CA MET A 159 -15.47 -4.93 0.18
C MET A 159 -16.04 -5.98 1.11
N VAL A 160 -16.13 -5.64 2.38
CA VAL A 160 -16.63 -6.55 3.42
C VAL A 160 -17.79 -5.88 4.12
N MET A 161 -18.88 -6.62 4.23
CA MET A 161 -20.08 -6.23 4.95
C MET A 161 -20.35 -7.27 6.03
N VAL A 162 -20.92 -6.84 7.13
CA VAL A 162 -21.34 -7.70 8.24
C VAL A 162 -22.83 -7.57 8.43
N ASP A 163 -23.51 -8.68 8.71
CA ASP A 163 -24.91 -8.65 9.10
C ASP A 163 -25.06 -7.98 10.46
N SER A 164 -25.95 -7.00 10.53
CA SER A 164 -26.36 -6.31 11.74
C SER A 164 -27.88 -6.22 11.78
N LEU A 165 -28.50 -7.19 12.45
CA LEU A 165 -29.97 -7.27 12.61
C LEU A 165 -30.73 -7.48 11.28
N GLY A 166 -30.16 -8.24 10.35
CA GLY A 166 -30.77 -8.50 9.04
C GLY A 166 -30.42 -7.48 7.96
N GLU A 167 -29.62 -6.46 8.30
CA GLU A 167 -29.12 -5.44 7.37
C GLU A 167 -27.62 -5.60 7.17
N TRP A 168 -27.17 -5.52 5.91
CA TRP A 168 -25.75 -5.53 5.58
C TRP A 168 -25.15 -4.15 5.81
N VAL A 169 -24.27 -4.04 6.82
CA VAL A 169 -23.52 -2.81 7.08
C VAL A 169 -22.07 -2.98 6.63
N PRO A 170 -21.46 -1.98 5.98
CA PRO A 170 -20.02 -2.02 5.69
C PRO A 170 -19.23 -2.29 6.97
N SER A 171 -18.23 -3.17 6.90
CA SER A 171 -17.26 -3.28 7.98
C SER A 171 -16.47 -1.98 8.12
N VAL A 172 -15.80 -1.82 9.25
CA VAL A 172 -14.95 -0.65 9.53
C VAL A 172 -13.88 -0.42 8.46
N ASP A 173 -13.40 -1.49 7.82
CA ASP A 173 -12.37 -1.44 6.79
C ASP A 173 -12.75 -2.24 5.54
N ASN A 174 -12.27 -1.76 4.39
CA ASN A 174 -12.16 -2.51 3.13
C ASN A 174 -10.68 -2.75 2.81
N ILE A 175 -10.38 -3.77 2.01
CA ILE A 175 -9.01 -4.03 1.57
C ILE A 175 -8.79 -3.39 0.21
N TYR A 176 -7.91 -2.40 0.13
CA TYR A 176 -7.41 -1.83 -1.12
C TYR A 176 -6.04 -2.43 -1.41
N THR A 177 -5.87 -3.05 -2.59
CA THR A 177 -4.61 -3.71 -2.93
C THR A 177 -4.42 -3.91 -4.44
N SER A 178 -3.17 -3.96 -4.86
CA SER A 178 -2.72 -4.48 -6.17
C SER A 178 -1.77 -5.66 -6.03
N THR A 179 -1.54 -6.15 -4.81
CA THR A 179 -0.59 -7.24 -4.55
C THR A 179 -1.07 -8.55 -5.16
N LYS A 180 -0.15 -9.29 -5.77
CA LYS A 180 -0.41 -10.63 -6.33
C LYS A 180 -1.05 -11.62 -5.35
N GLN A 181 -0.56 -11.65 -4.11
CA GLN A 181 -1.04 -12.55 -3.06
C GLN A 181 -1.71 -11.72 -1.96
N ILE A 182 -3.03 -11.86 -1.81
CA ILE A 182 -3.79 -11.11 -0.83
C ILE A 182 -3.87 -11.94 0.45
N ASN A 183 -3.46 -11.35 1.56
CA ASN A 183 -3.61 -11.93 2.90
C ASN A 183 -3.77 -10.79 3.90
N ARG A 184 -5.01 -10.52 4.31
CA ARG A 184 -5.34 -9.37 5.17
C ARG A 184 -6.35 -9.76 6.23
N THR A 185 -6.14 -9.25 7.44
CA THR A 185 -7.06 -9.43 8.56
C THR A 185 -7.87 -8.16 8.77
N ILE A 186 -9.19 -8.24 8.71
CA ILE A 186 -10.10 -7.17 9.14
C ILE A 186 -10.49 -7.43 10.59
N ARG A 187 -10.25 -6.45 11.45
CA ARG A 187 -10.37 -6.57 12.90
C ARG A 187 -11.57 -5.77 13.43
N GLY A 188 -11.84 -5.88 14.73
CA GLY A 188 -12.92 -5.17 15.41
C GLY A 188 -14.18 -6.01 15.63
N PHE A 189 -14.10 -7.33 15.42
CA PHE A 189 -15.23 -8.23 15.65
C PHE A 189 -15.07 -9.02 16.94
N ALA A 190 -16.15 -9.07 17.73
CA ALA A 190 -16.27 -9.91 18.90
C ALA A 190 -16.25 -11.42 18.53
N PRO A 191 -15.83 -12.32 19.44
CA PRO A 191 -15.69 -13.75 19.17
C PRO A 191 -17.03 -14.49 19.23
N ASN A 192 -17.99 -14.05 18.44
CA ASN A 192 -19.28 -14.70 18.27
C ASN A 192 -19.57 -14.90 16.77
N PRO A 193 -20.37 -15.91 16.40
CA PRO A 193 -20.74 -16.12 15.01
C PRO A 193 -21.37 -14.87 14.40
N LYS A 194 -20.91 -14.49 13.20
CA LYS A 194 -21.42 -13.37 12.40
C LYS A 194 -21.45 -13.77 10.94
N GLN A 195 -22.45 -13.28 10.21
CA GLN A 195 -22.48 -13.41 8.76
C GLN A 195 -21.70 -12.27 8.12
N PHE A 196 -20.91 -12.62 7.11
CA PHE A 196 -20.12 -11.71 6.30
C PHE A 196 -20.53 -11.85 4.84
N ALA A 197 -20.62 -10.71 4.16
CA ALA A 197 -20.82 -10.62 2.72
C ALA A 197 -19.58 -9.96 2.12
N ILE A 198 -18.91 -10.65 1.20
CA ILE A 198 -17.62 -10.22 0.64
C ILE A 198 -17.73 -10.21 -0.88
N THR A 199 -17.37 -9.07 -1.49
CA THR A 199 -17.35 -8.89 -2.94
C THR A 199 -16.08 -8.16 -3.37
N ILE A 200 -15.65 -8.38 -4.60
CA ILE A 200 -14.48 -7.74 -5.17
C ILE A 200 -14.93 -6.69 -6.19
N ARG A 201 -14.25 -5.55 -6.19
CA ARG A 201 -14.49 -4.45 -7.13
C ARG A 201 -13.18 -3.97 -7.74
N ASP A 202 -13.15 -3.71 -9.04
CA ASP A 202 -12.02 -3.03 -9.69
C ASP A 202 -12.15 -1.48 -9.65
N LYS A 203 -11.17 -0.78 -10.25
CA LYS A 203 -11.19 0.69 -10.35
C LYS A 203 -12.27 1.25 -11.30
N TYR A 204 -12.92 0.40 -12.09
CA TYR A 204 -13.95 0.75 -13.07
C TYR A 204 -15.37 0.54 -12.56
N MET A 205 -15.51 0.19 -11.28
CA MET A 205 -16.79 -0.15 -10.65
C MET A 205 -17.42 -1.42 -11.24
N ASN A 206 -16.60 -2.36 -11.72
CA ASN A 206 -17.06 -3.72 -11.99
C ASN A 206 -17.04 -4.51 -10.69
N PHE A 207 -18.11 -5.24 -10.41
CA PHE A 207 -18.28 -6.02 -9.19
C PHE A 207 -18.42 -7.51 -9.53
N THR A 208 -17.90 -8.35 -8.65
CA THR A 208 -18.17 -9.79 -8.66
C THR A 208 -19.54 -10.08 -8.04
N ASP A 209 -19.90 -11.36 -7.99
CA ASP A 209 -20.92 -11.82 -7.06
C ASP A 209 -20.43 -11.68 -5.60
N THR A 210 -21.30 -11.96 -4.64
CA THR A 210 -21.04 -11.82 -3.20
C THR A 210 -20.91 -13.20 -2.54
N MET A 211 -19.76 -13.45 -1.91
CA MET A 211 -19.60 -14.59 -1.01
C MET A 211 -20.25 -14.27 0.33
N VAL A 212 -21.26 -15.06 0.71
CA VAL A 212 -21.89 -14.98 2.04
C VAL A 212 -21.44 -16.15 2.90
N THR A 213 -20.88 -15.89 4.08
CA THR A 213 -20.37 -16.92 4.98
C THR A 213 -20.55 -16.56 6.45
N THR A 214 -20.71 -17.57 7.32
CA THR A 214 -20.77 -17.37 8.77
C THR A 214 -19.42 -17.71 9.39
N ILE A 215 -18.79 -16.73 10.04
CA ILE A 215 -17.47 -16.88 10.66
C ILE A 215 -17.55 -16.49 12.14
N THR A 216 -16.84 -17.23 12.99
CA THR A 216 -16.62 -16.86 14.40
C THR A 216 -15.19 -16.35 14.56
N PRO A 217 -14.98 -15.05 14.81
CA PRO A 217 -13.67 -14.50 15.14
C PRO A 217 -13.08 -15.15 16.40
N LEU A 218 -11.75 -15.19 16.48
CA LEU A 218 -11.05 -15.60 17.70
C LEU A 218 -10.93 -14.41 18.64
N PHE A 219 -11.00 -14.65 19.96
CA PHE A 219 -10.88 -13.58 20.95
C PHE A 219 -9.47 -12.98 20.95
N GLU A 220 -9.37 -11.66 20.95
CA GLU A 220 -8.10 -10.95 21.04
C GLU A 220 -8.23 -9.80 22.05
N THR A 221 -7.20 -9.62 22.88
CA THR A 221 -7.04 -8.42 23.71
C THR A 221 -5.58 -7.99 23.70
N ALA A 222 -5.32 -6.70 23.93
CA ALA A 222 -3.99 -6.22 24.27
C ALA A 222 -3.57 -6.83 25.61
N LEU A 223 -2.36 -7.40 25.67
CA LEU A 223 -1.76 -7.78 26.93
C LEU A 223 -1.29 -6.52 27.67
N PRO A 224 -1.57 -6.38 28.97
CA PRO A 224 -1.29 -5.15 29.69
C PRO A 224 0.22 -4.93 29.82
N LYS A 225 0.73 -3.85 29.22
CA LYS A 225 2.15 -3.43 29.30
C LYS A 225 2.68 -3.30 30.73
N SER A 226 1.81 -3.02 31.71
CA SER A 226 2.17 -2.99 33.13
C SER A 226 2.66 -4.33 33.69
N ARG A 227 2.46 -5.43 32.96
CA ARG A 227 3.01 -6.75 33.29
C ARG A 227 4.30 -7.09 32.54
N TYR A 228 4.74 -6.22 31.62
CA TYR A 228 5.92 -6.49 30.81
C TYR A 228 7.17 -6.27 31.65
N ASN A 229 8.13 -7.17 31.50
CA ASN A 229 9.41 -7.07 32.19
C ASN A 229 10.56 -7.35 31.24
N ALA A 230 11.60 -6.52 31.33
CA ALA A 230 12.83 -6.74 30.60
C ALA A 230 13.54 -7.97 31.17
N ILE A 231 14.05 -8.82 30.28
CA ILE A 231 14.89 -9.95 30.65
C ILE A 231 16.24 -9.76 29.97
N SER A 232 17.31 -10.00 30.71
CA SER A 232 18.65 -10.08 30.16
C SER A 232 19.16 -11.50 30.36
N LEU A 233 19.20 -12.27 29.28
CA LEU A 233 19.81 -13.59 29.24
C LEU A 233 21.26 -13.49 28.74
N PRO A 234 22.16 -14.42 29.08
CA PRO A 234 23.60 -14.33 28.76
C PRO A 234 23.93 -14.07 27.29
N THR A 235 23.09 -14.54 26.36
CA THR A 235 23.30 -14.41 24.91
C THR A 235 22.59 -13.20 24.28
N ASP A 236 21.73 -12.52 25.03
CA ASP A 236 20.95 -11.41 24.50
C ASP A 236 21.85 -10.19 24.25
N ALA A 237 21.47 -9.37 23.28
CA ALA A 237 22.18 -8.15 22.97
C ALA A 237 22.09 -7.15 24.13
N LYS A 238 23.23 -6.52 24.43
CA LYS A 238 23.29 -5.42 25.39
C LYS A 238 22.70 -4.15 24.77
N GLN A 239 22.21 -3.26 25.63
CA GLN A 239 21.76 -1.93 25.20
C GLN A 239 22.97 -1.02 24.99
N GLN A 240 22.91 -0.18 23.95
CA GLN A 240 23.97 0.75 23.58
C GLN A 240 24.25 1.77 24.70
N TYR A 241 23.19 2.28 25.32
CA TYR A 241 23.26 3.26 26.41
C TYR A 241 22.39 2.84 27.58
N ALA A 242 22.73 3.29 28.79
CA ALA A 242 21.92 3.06 29.98
C ALA A 242 20.52 3.72 29.87
N SER A 243 20.39 4.81 29.12
CA SER A 243 19.14 5.53 28.90
C SER A 243 18.21 4.87 27.87
N THR A 244 18.74 4.01 26.98
CA THR A 244 17.98 3.33 25.91
C THR A 244 17.69 1.87 26.27
N GLY A 245 17.13 1.66 27.47
CA GLY A 245 16.90 0.32 28.03
C GLY A 245 15.80 -0.47 27.32
N LEU A 246 15.76 -1.81 27.51
CA LEU A 246 14.67 -2.66 26.98
C LEU A 246 13.28 -2.20 27.45
N SER A 247 13.18 -1.69 28.69
CA SER A 247 11.91 -1.21 29.25
C SER A 247 11.31 -0.01 28.53
N LYS A 248 12.09 0.66 27.67
CA LYS A 248 11.60 1.74 26.82
C LYS A 248 10.59 1.26 25.78
N MET A 249 10.63 -0.02 25.40
CA MET A 249 9.64 -0.56 24.44
C MET A 249 8.22 -0.64 24.98
N TRP A 250 7.92 -0.27 26.23
CA TRP A 250 6.56 -0.30 26.77
C TRP A 250 6.25 0.87 27.70
N ASP A 251 6.83 2.04 27.44
CA ASP A 251 6.62 3.26 28.24
C ASP A 251 5.62 4.26 27.63
N ASN A 252 5.02 3.91 26.48
CA ASN A 252 4.09 4.70 25.67
C ASN A 252 4.71 5.91 24.96
N ASP A 253 6.04 5.93 24.80
CA ASP A 253 6.75 6.94 24.02
C ASP A 253 7.22 6.37 22.67
N ILE A 254 6.44 6.63 21.62
CA ILE A 254 6.76 6.16 20.27
C ILE A 254 7.73 7.07 19.51
N ILE A 255 8.26 8.13 20.15
CA ILE A 255 8.80 9.29 19.42
C ILE A 255 10.14 9.79 19.98
N ASN A 256 10.29 9.95 21.29
CA ASN A 256 11.36 10.78 21.83
C ASN A 256 12.63 9.97 22.09
N TRP A 257 13.76 10.52 21.66
CA TRP A 257 15.06 10.09 22.19
C TRP A 257 15.25 10.60 23.63
N PRO A 258 15.82 9.81 24.57
CA PRO A 258 16.34 8.45 24.42
C PRO A 258 15.34 7.36 24.85
N ASN A 259 14.02 7.61 24.81
CA ASN A 259 12.99 6.65 25.20
C ASN A 259 12.76 5.60 24.12
N ILE A 260 13.82 4.86 23.78
CA ILE A 260 13.78 3.73 22.86
C ILE A 260 14.65 2.60 23.40
N SER A 261 14.39 1.36 22.98
CA SER A 261 15.39 0.30 23.11
C SER A 261 16.35 0.40 21.93
N LEU A 262 17.63 0.59 22.23
CA LEU A 262 18.71 0.60 21.24
C LEU A 262 19.75 -0.44 21.65
N THR A 263 19.90 -1.50 20.86
CA THR A 263 20.95 -2.50 21.10
C THR A 263 22.31 -2.05 20.58
N ASP A 264 23.36 -2.70 21.06
CA ASP A 264 24.76 -2.37 20.76
C ASP A 264 25.03 -2.27 19.25
N VAL A 265 25.41 -1.07 18.80
CA VAL A 265 25.59 -0.75 17.37
C VAL A 265 26.92 -1.27 16.82
N THR A 266 27.82 -1.74 17.70
CA THR A 266 29.16 -2.22 17.33
C THR A 266 29.21 -3.71 17.04
N ILE A 267 28.18 -4.47 17.45
CA ILE A 267 28.09 -5.90 17.23
C ILE A 267 27.60 -6.19 15.81
N ASN A 268 28.45 -6.88 15.06
CA ASN A 268 28.14 -7.39 13.72
C ASN A 268 27.53 -8.79 13.80
N GLY A 269 26.40 -8.98 13.14
CA GLY A 269 25.68 -10.25 13.07
C GLY A 269 24.39 -10.24 13.88
N PRO A 270 23.49 -11.23 13.67
CA PRO A 270 22.15 -11.20 14.23
C PRO A 270 22.12 -10.94 15.74
N GLN A 271 21.26 -10.02 16.16
CA GLN A 271 21.07 -9.66 17.56
C GLN A 271 19.67 -10.07 18.01
N TRP A 272 19.51 -10.37 19.29
CA TRP A 272 18.20 -10.65 19.87
C TRP A 272 18.04 -10.09 21.27
N ILE A 273 16.80 -9.82 21.62
CA ILE A 273 16.38 -9.30 22.92
C ILE A 273 15.21 -10.14 23.44
N THR A 274 15.07 -10.25 24.76
CA THR A 274 14.02 -11.04 25.40
C THR A 274 13.22 -10.20 26.39
N PHE A 275 11.91 -10.40 26.43
CA PHE A 275 11.03 -9.80 27.44
C PHE A 275 9.91 -10.75 27.87
N ASP A 276 9.47 -10.60 29.12
CA ASP A 276 8.30 -11.24 29.68
C ASP A 276 7.06 -10.41 29.34
N THR A 277 5.99 -11.02 28.82
CA THR A 277 4.68 -10.35 28.69
C THR A 277 3.85 -10.44 29.97
N GLY A 278 4.32 -11.21 30.95
CA GLY A 278 3.75 -11.40 32.28
C GLY A 278 2.51 -12.29 32.31
N THR A 279 2.08 -12.89 31.19
CA THR A 279 0.93 -13.79 31.13
C THR A 279 1.16 -14.86 30.06
N LEU A 280 0.87 -16.13 30.38
CA LEU A 280 0.85 -17.21 29.39
C LEU A 280 -0.38 -17.05 28.50
N ALA A 281 -0.19 -16.77 27.22
CA ALA A 281 -1.28 -16.47 26.30
C ALA A 281 -1.05 -17.11 24.92
N LYS A 282 -2.15 -17.35 24.20
CA LYS A 282 -2.12 -17.66 22.77
C LYS A 282 -1.91 -16.33 22.04
N MET A 283 -0.66 -16.02 21.70
CA MET A 283 -0.31 -14.75 21.09
C MET A 283 -0.90 -14.65 19.69
N SER A 284 -1.52 -13.52 19.37
CA SER A 284 -2.14 -13.28 18.07
C SER A 284 -1.27 -12.42 17.15
N ARG A 285 -0.61 -11.41 17.73
CA ARG A 285 0.27 -10.48 17.00
C ARG A 285 1.11 -9.67 17.96
N ILE A 286 2.16 -9.07 17.42
CA ILE A 286 2.86 -7.95 18.03
C ILE A 286 2.73 -6.72 17.13
N VAL A 287 2.57 -5.55 17.73
CA VAL A 287 2.72 -4.26 17.06
C VAL A 287 4.05 -3.69 17.50
N ILE A 288 4.88 -3.28 16.54
CA ILE A 288 6.18 -2.65 16.78
C ILE A 288 6.12 -1.24 16.20
N TRP A 289 6.44 -0.24 17.02
CA TRP A 289 6.67 1.13 16.57
C TRP A 289 8.17 1.35 16.37
N ASN A 290 8.50 1.77 15.16
CA ASN A 290 9.85 2.19 14.81
C ASN A 290 10.18 3.52 15.49
N TYR A 291 11.44 3.71 15.87
CA TYR A 291 11.94 5.01 16.28
C TYR A 291 12.02 5.95 15.07
N PRO A 292 11.32 7.09 15.06
CA PRO A 292 11.41 8.08 14.00
C PRO A 292 12.73 8.86 14.08
N GLU A 293 13.76 8.34 13.44
CA GLU A 293 15.10 8.91 13.49
C GLU A 293 15.14 10.30 12.83
N TYR A 294 15.83 11.25 13.46
CA TYR A 294 15.91 12.62 12.96
C TYR A 294 16.95 12.71 11.84
N THR A 295 16.49 13.08 10.64
CA THR A 295 17.34 13.28 9.46
C THR A 295 17.18 14.71 8.93
N ASN A 296 17.99 15.08 7.94
CA ASN A 296 17.84 16.37 7.24
C ASN A 296 16.48 16.54 6.56
N ASN A 297 15.77 15.43 6.30
CA ASN A 297 14.45 15.40 5.68
C ASN A 297 13.33 15.23 6.74
N GLY A 298 13.63 15.48 8.01
CA GLY A 298 12.72 15.28 9.13
C GLY A 298 12.79 13.87 9.70
N ARG A 299 11.71 13.46 10.38
CA ARG A 299 11.59 12.17 11.07
C ARG A 299 11.38 11.02 10.11
N MET A 300 12.24 10.00 10.17
CA MET A 300 12.22 8.85 9.28
C MET A 300 11.96 7.55 10.05
N TYR A 301 10.88 6.84 9.71
CA TYR A 301 10.49 5.60 10.40
C TYR A 301 11.09 4.33 9.81
N TYR A 302 11.46 4.33 8.52
CA TYR A 302 12.05 3.18 7.84
C TYR A 302 13.54 3.46 7.59
N TYR A 303 14.27 3.68 8.67
CA TYR A 303 15.65 4.17 8.66
C TYR A 303 16.47 3.59 9.81
N GLY A 304 17.80 3.61 9.67
CA GLY A 304 18.74 3.30 10.74
C GLY A 304 18.54 1.93 11.39
N GLY A 305 18.50 1.92 12.72
CA GLY A 305 18.39 0.72 13.56
C GLY A 305 17.01 0.05 13.55
N ASN A 306 16.00 0.65 12.94
CA ASN A 306 14.66 0.07 12.93
C ASN A 306 14.68 -1.33 12.30
N VAL A 307 13.94 -2.27 12.89
CA VAL A 307 13.95 -3.66 12.45
C VAL A 307 13.41 -3.78 11.03
N LYS A 308 14.09 -4.54 10.17
CA LYS A 308 13.68 -4.78 8.78
C LYS A 308 13.37 -6.24 8.52
N THR A 309 14.32 -7.14 8.74
CA THR A 309 14.11 -8.59 8.63
C THR A 309 14.40 -9.20 9.99
N PHE A 310 13.39 -9.84 10.56
CA PHE A 310 13.45 -10.32 11.93
C PHE A 310 12.52 -11.50 12.18
N GLU A 311 12.87 -12.30 13.17
CA GLU A 311 12.09 -13.42 13.65
C GLU A 311 11.53 -13.08 15.03
N ILE A 312 10.35 -13.61 15.32
CA ILE A 312 9.79 -13.59 16.67
C ILE A 312 9.69 -15.01 17.17
N TRP A 313 10.23 -15.24 18.36
CA TRP A 313 10.22 -16.51 19.03
C TRP A 313 9.48 -16.39 20.36
N GLY A 314 8.84 -17.48 20.77
CA GLY A 314 8.10 -17.57 22.01
C GLY A 314 8.54 -18.75 22.87
N SER A 315 8.45 -18.58 24.18
CA SER A 315 8.66 -19.64 25.16
C SER A 315 7.70 -19.47 26.33
N ASP A 316 7.32 -20.56 26.98
CA ASP A 316 6.62 -20.56 28.26
C ASP A 316 7.58 -20.61 29.46
N ASN A 317 8.81 -21.10 29.25
CA ASN A 317 9.85 -21.26 30.25
C ASN A 317 11.24 -21.23 29.59
N PRO A 318 11.79 -20.04 29.28
CA PRO A 318 13.08 -19.92 28.61
C PRO A 318 14.22 -20.31 29.57
N PRO A 319 15.27 -20.97 29.07
CA PRO A 319 16.40 -21.38 29.88
C PRO A 319 17.22 -20.16 30.31
N SER A 320 17.65 -20.13 31.57
CA SER A 320 18.42 -19.02 32.15
C SER A 320 19.83 -18.87 31.57
N ASP A 321 20.33 -19.90 30.86
CA ASP A 321 21.62 -19.88 30.18
C ASP A 321 21.61 -19.07 28.87
N GLY A 322 20.43 -18.63 28.41
CA GLY A 322 20.26 -17.86 27.19
C GLY A 322 20.17 -18.71 25.91
N SER A 323 20.31 -20.02 26.01
CA SER A 323 20.21 -20.93 24.87
C SER A 323 18.85 -20.85 24.16
N TRP A 324 18.81 -21.38 22.95
CA TRP A 324 17.59 -21.48 22.13
C TRP A 324 16.70 -22.68 22.51
N ASN A 325 17.08 -23.45 23.52
CA ASN A 325 16.26 -24.55 24.03
C ASN A 325 14.91 -24.01 24.52
N ASN A 326 13.83 -24.76 24.26
CA ASN A 326 12.45 -24.37 24.58
C ASN A 326 11.94 -23.07 23.93
N TRP A 327 12.58 -22.59 22.86
CA TRP A 327 12.04 -21.52 22.01
C TRP A 327 11.31 -22.11 20.81
N LYS A 328 10.17 -21.51 20.46
CA LYS A 328 9.37 -21.84 19.27
C LYS A 328 9.27 -20.63 18.37
N LEU A 329 9.54 -20.80 17.08
CA LEU A 329 9.38 -19.74 16.10
C LEU A 329 7.88 -19.42 15.97
N LEU A 330 7.51 -18.16 16.17
CA LEU A 330 6.15 -17.66 15.99
C LEU A 330 5.95 -17.04 14.60
N GLY A 331 7.03 -16.53 14.00
CA GLY A 331 7.02 -16.03 12.63
C GLY A 331 8.35 -15.42 12.20
N ASN A 332 8.53 -15.34 10.89
CA ASN A 332 9.60 -14.60 10.22
C ASN A 332 8.96 -13.45 9.45
N PHE A 333 9.45 -12.23 9.67
CA PHE A 333 8.78 -11.01 9.26
C PHE A 333 9.73 -10.09 8.51
N GLU A 334 9.13 -9.33 7.60
CA GLU A 334 9.76 -8.19 6.97
C GLU A 334 8.94 -6.92 7.25
N SER A 335 9.54 -5.92 7.87
CA SER A 335 9.01 -4.56 7.89
C SER A 335 9.13 -4.01 6.47
N LYS A 336 7.99 -3.80 5.81
CA LYS A 336 7.92 -3.23 4.47
C LYS A 336 7.52 -1.77 4.54
N LYS A 337 8.18 -0.95 3.72
CA LYS A 337 7.77 0.44 3.49
C LYS A 337 6.78 0.44 2.33
N PRO A 338 5.50 0.83 2.53
CA PRO A 338 4.46 0.78 1.51
C PRO A 338 4.88 1.38 0.17
N SER A 339 5.50 2.55 0.19
CA SER A 339 5.89 3.27 -1.02
C SER A 339 6.99 2.60 -1.84
N GLY A 340 7.76 1.68 -1.24
CA GLY A 340 8.95 1.10 -1.86
C GLY A 340 10.08 2.10 -2.15
N LEU A 341 9.95 3.37 -1.74
CA LEU A 341 10.95 4.41 -2.01
C LEU A 341 12.33 4.07 -1.43
N PRO A 342 13.43 4.67 -1.93
CA PRO A 342 14.75 4.50 -1.34
C PRO A 342 14.84 4.94 0.14
N MET A 343 15.87 4.48 0.85
CA MET A 343 16.14 4.91 2.23
C MET A 343 16.35 6.44 2.30
N GLY A 344 15.82 7.09 3.33
CA GLY A 344 15.88 8.56 3.51
C GLY A 344 14.77 9.33 2.79
N GLN A 345 13.83 8.63 2.16
CA GLN A 345 12.59 9.17 1.59
C GLN A 345 11.39 8.43 2.17
N GLN A 346 10.29 9.15 2.40
CA GLN A 346 9.02 8.58 2.84
C GLN A 346 7.84 9.39 2.28
N THR A 347 6.73 8.71 2.04
CA THR A 347 5.43 9.30 1.71
C THR A 347 4.60 9.52 2.98
N ASP A 348 3.48 10.23 2.87
CA ASP A 348 2.51 10.36 3.97
C ASP A 348 1.92 9.00 4.36
N GLU A 349 1.72 8.08 3.41
CA GLU A 349 1.27 6.71 3.69
C GLU A 349 2.27 5.94 4.56
N ASP A 350 3.57 6.05 4.23
CA ASP A 350 4.64 5.45 5.02
C ASP A 350 4.63 5.98 6.46
N TYR A 351 4.49 7.30 6.61
CA TYR A 351 4.41 7.96 7.91
C TYR A 351 3.21 7.47 8.72
N GLN A 352 2.01 7.50 8.14
CA GLN A 352 0.78 7.13 8.85
C GLN A 352 0.81 5.66 9.30
N LEU A 353 1.27 4.76 8.43
CA LEU A 353 1.41 3.34 8.79
C LEU A 353 2.37 3.18 9.97
N ALA A 354 3.57 3.75 9.88
CA ALA A 354 4.57 3.61 10.94
C ALA A 354 4.13 4.27 12.27
N ASN A 355 3.45 5.42 12.20
CA ASN A 355 2.92 6.12 13.37
C ASN A 355 1.78 5.35 14.04
N SER A 356 0.95 4.63 13.26
CA SER A 356 -0.09 3.73 13.78
C SER A 356 0.47 2.41 14.36
N GLY A 357 1.71 2.07 14.02
CA GLY A 357 2.42 0.88 14.48
C GLY A 357 2.36 -0.28 13.47
N LEU A 358 3.48 -0.98 13.30
CA LEU A 358 3.60 -2.08 12.36
C LEU A 358 3.13 -3.38 13.02
N SER A 359 2.02 -3.92 12.54
CA SER A 359 1.42 -5.15 13.09
C SER A 359 1.95 -6.39 12.38
N PHE A 360 2.40 -7.37 13.16
CA PHE A 360 2.92 -8.65 12.70
C PHE A 360 2.13 -9.79 13.32
N ASP A 361 1.33 -10.45 12.50
CA ASP A 361 0.40 -11.51 12.92
C ASP A 361 1.13 -12.84 13.10
N PHE A 362 0.80 -13.56 14.18
CA PHE A 362 1.30 -14.89 14.46
C PHE A 362 0.35 -15.96 13.89
N ASP A 363 0.90 -17.13 13.63
CA ASP A 363 0.09 -18.28 13.20
C ASP A 363 -0.90 -18.69 14.30
N VAL A 364 -2.16 -18.89 13.92
CA VAL A 364 -3.22 -19.33 14.85
C VAL A 364 -2.94 -20.71 15.46
N SER A 365 -2.04 -21.51 14.89
CA SER A 365 -1.57 -22.78 15.42
C SER A 365 -0.42 -22.64 16.44
N ALA A 366 0.23 -21.47 16.54
CA ALA A 366 1.38 -21.25 17.43
C ALA A 366 1.05 -21.56 18.90
N PRO A 367 1.95 -22.17 19.69
CA PRO A 367 1.63 -22.56 21.07
C PRO A 367 1.36 -21.35 21.97
N LYS A 368 0.76 -21.59 23.16
CA LYS A 368 0.74 -20.57 24.20
C LYS A 368 2.17 -20.28 24.67
N VAL A 369 2.51 -19.00 24.82
CA VAL A 369 3.83 -18.55 25.27
C VAL A 369 3.66 -17.37 26.23
N ARG A 370 4.71 -17.04 26.97
CA ARG A 370 4.75 -15.89 27.90
C ARG A 370 5.91 -14.96 27.60
N TYR A 371 7.04 -15.53 27.21
CA TYR A 371 8.26 -14.82 26.89
C TYR A 371 8.38 -14.68 25.39
N LEU A 372 8.71 -13.47 24.94
CA LEU A 372 8.99 -13.19 23.54
C LEU A 372 10.45 -12.82 23.35
N ARG A 373 11.01 -13.26 22.24
CA ARG A 373 12.35 -12.90 21.78
C ARG A 373 12.26 -12.37 20.36
N ILE A 374 12.75 -11.15 20.15
CA ILE A 374 12.86 -10.52 18.83
C ILE A 374 14.30 -10.71 18.38
N LYS A 375 14.49 -11.39 17.24
CA LYS A 375 15.80 -11.61 16.64
C LYS A 375 15.89 -10.91 15.30
N THR A 376 16.76 -9.92 15.20
CA THR A 376 16.93 -9.13 13.97
C THR A 376 18.15 -9.62 13.21
N SER A 377 17.95 -9.97 11.95
CA SER A 377 19.03 -10.28 11.01
C SER A 377 19.41 -9.06 10.16
N LYS A 378 18.44 -8.18 9.88
CA LYS A 378 18.65 -6.96 9.11
C LYS A 378 17.82 -5.79 9.66
N ASN A 379 18.45 -4.63 9.81
CA ASN A 379 17.78 -3.35 10.05
C ASN A 379 17.76 -2.50 8.76
N TRP A 380 17.14 -1.33 8.81
CA TRP A 380 16.95 -0.48 7.62
C TRP A 380 18.25 0.09 7.03
N GLN A 381 19.33 0.19 7.80
CA GLN A 381 20.66 0.57 7.29
C GLN A 381 21.55 -0.62 6.90
N GLY A 382 21.04 -1.85 6.93
CA GLY A 382 21.77 -3.05 6.50
C GLY A 382 22.70 -3.66 7.55
N SER A 383 22.58 -3.27 8.82
CA SER A 383 23.20 -3.93 9.97
C SER A 383 22.14 -4.79 10.70
N SER A 384 22.29 -5.06 12.00
CA SER A 384 21.48 -6.02 12.76
C SER A 384 21.09 -5.54 14.17
N PHE A 385 21.66 -4.44 14.67
CA PHE A 385 21.17 -3.82 15.90
C PHE A 385 19.74 -3.30 15.73
N MET A 386 19.03 -3.15 16.83
CA MET A 386 17.62 -2.80 16.87
C MET A 386 17.44 -1.44 17.51
N ALA A 387 16.66 -0.59 16.87
CA ALA A 387 16.03 0.59 17.44
C ALA A 387 14.52 0.33 17.45
N ILE A 388 13.93 0.17 18.62
CA ILE A 388 12.49 -0.06 18.79
C ILE A 388 11.98 0.97 19.78
N ALA A 389 11.00 1.78 19.37
CA ALA A 389 10.41 2.78 20.25
C ALA A 389 9.40 2.11 21.19
N GLU A 390 8.49 1.31 20.65
CA GLU A 390 7.41 0.71 21.45
C GLU A 390 7.01 -0.66 20.89
N VAL A 391 6.48 -1.52 21.76
CA VAL A 391 5.80 -2.76 21.40
C VAL A 391 4.47 -2.91 22.15
N GLN A 392 3.49 -3.50 21.49
CA GLN A 392 2.25 -3.97 22.10
C GLN A 392 1.99 -5.40 21.63
N VAL A 393 1.75 -6.32 22.56
CA VAL A 393 1.45 -7.72 22.25
C VAL A 393 -0.03 -7.94 22.46
N TYR A 394 -0.64 -8.70 21.57
CA TYR A 394 -2.04 -9.09 21.66
C TYR A 394 -2.15 -10.61 21.71
N GLY A 395 -3.24 -11.11 22.29
CA GLY A 395 -3.53 -12.53 22.31
C GLY A 395 -4.73 -12.89 23.17
N ASP A 396 -4.88 -14.19 23.41
CA ASP A 396 -5.88 -14.76 24.30
C ASP A 396 -5.22 -15.31 25.58
N PRO A 397 -5.35 -14.63 26.74
CA PRO A 397 -4.81 -15.08 28.02
C PRO A 397 -5.72 -16.06 28.78
N ARG A 398 -6.89 -16.41 28.24
CA ARG A 398 -7.91 -17.24 28.92
C ARG A 398 -7.55 -18.71 28.96
#